data_AF-A0A4Q3H2N1-F1
#
_entry.id   AF-A0A4Q3H2N1-F1
#
_cell.length_a   1.000
_cell.length_b   1.000
_cell.length_c   1.000
_cell.angle_alpha   90.00
_cell.angle_beta   90.00
_cell.angle_gamma   90.00
#
_symmetry.space_group_name_H-M   'P 1'
#
loop_
_entity.id
_entity.type
_entity.pdbx_description
1 polymer ?
#
loop_
_entity_poly.entity_id
_entity_poly.type
_entity_poly.pdbx_seq_one_letter_code
_entity_poly.pdbx_strand_id
1 'polypeptide(L)'
;DLPNMDFIGFVEGDGIAAGVADVIVTEGFSGNIALKTAEGTAKQLASYLRSAMGRTWRSKLGYLFARSAFQALRDKMDPRKVNGGTFLGLNGVVIKSHGGTDAEGFASAIDVGYDMVRYDLLTKINQSLNRDGGALQFAPTVQEAIS
;
A
#
# COMPACT_ATOMS: atom_id res chain seq x y z
N ASP A 1 -26.60 7.41 -1.28
CA ASP A 1 -25.96 6.15 -0.82
C ASP A 1 -25.33 5.43 -1.99
N LEU A 2 -24.05 5.09 -1.87
CA LEU A 2 -23.34 4.29 -2.87
C LEU A 2 -23.71 2.82 -2.62
N PRO A 3 -24.41 2.12 -3.53
CA PRO A 3 -25.04 0.83 -3.24
C PRO A 3 -24.07 -0.30 -2.88
N ASN A 4 -22.76 -0.12 -3.08
CA ASN A 4 -21.71 -1.09 -2.80
C ASN A 4 -20.56 -0.53 -1.92
N MET A 5 -20.75 0.63 -1.28
CA MET A 5 -19.72 1.24 -0.43
C MET A 5 -20.34 1.81 0.85
N ASP A 6 -19.76 1.46 1.99
CA ASP A 6 -20.14 2.02 3.28
C ASP A 6 -19.28 3.25 3.59
N PHE A 7 -19.90 4.44 3.60
CA PHE A 7 -19.20 5.68 3.91
C PHE A 7 -19.33 6.01 5.40
N ILE A 8 -18.27 5.72 6.16
CA ILE A 8 -18.26 5.89 7.62
C ILE A 8 -17.92 7.32 8.08
N GLY A 9 -17.72 8.27 7.16
CA GLY A 9 -17.36 9.66 7.47
C GLY A 9 -15.84 9.93 7.45
N PHE A 10 -15.43 10.99 8.15
CA PHE A 10 -14.03 11.41 8.21
C PHE A 10 -13.24 10.60 9.25
N VAL A 11 -12.01 10.24 8.88
CA VAL A 11 -11.08 9.48 9.73
C VAL A 11 -9.91 10.37 10.12
N GLU A 12 -9.65 10.48 11.43
CA GLU A 12 -8.47 11.17 11.96
C GLU A 12 -7.19 10.34 11.77
N GLY A 13 -6.01 10.97 11.91
CA GLY A 13 -4.74 10.34 11.57
C GLY A 13 -4.37 9.11 12.41
N ASP A 14 -4.83 9.05 13.66
CA ASP A 14 -4.70 7.88 14.53
C ASP A 14 -5.61 6.71 14.10
N GLY A 15 -6.79 7.03 13.54
CA GLY A 15 -7.70 6.08 12.92
C GLY A 15 -7.07 5.28 11.78
N ILE A 16 -6.14 5.87 11.04
CA ILE A 16 -5.35 5.18 9.99
C ILE A 16 -4.58 4.00 10.59
N ALA A 17 -3.88 4.23 11.71
CA ALA A 17 -3.08 3.20 12.37
C ALA A 17 -3.94 2.19 13.15
N ALA A 18 -5.11 2.62 13.64
CA ALA A 18 -6.07 1.78 14.34
C ALA A 18 -6.89 0.87 13.40
N GLY A 19 -6.85 1.11 12.08
CA GLY A 19 -7.57 0.29 11.10
C GLY A 19 -9.08 0.47 11.16
N VAL A 20 -9.55 1.70 11.41
CA VAL A 20 -10.99 2.00 11.52
C VAL A 20 -11.74 1.91 10.19
N ALA A 21 -11.01 1.89 9.07
CA ALA A 21 -11.54 1.76 7.71
C ALA A 21 -10.63 0.85 6.87
N ASP A 22 -11.23 0.08 5.96
CA ASP A 22 -10.50 -0.72 4.97
C ASP A 22 -9.90 0.14 3.84
N VAL A 23 -10.58 1.24 3.49
CA VAL A 23 -10.18 2.16 2.43
C VAL A 23 -10.26 3.60 2.92
N ILE A 24 -9.16 4.33 2.83
CA ILE A 24 -9.06 5.75 3.18
C ILE A 24 -8.77 6.53 1.90
N VAL A 25 -9.63 7.51 1.60
CA VAL A 25 -9.50 8.36 0.41
C VAL A 25 -8.91 9.71 0.83
N THR A 26 -7.88 10.15 0.12
CA THR A 26 -7.20 11.43 0.35
C THR A 26 -6.58 11.92 -0.95
N GLU A 27 -6.23 13.21 -0.99
CA GLU A 27 -5.42 13.74 -2.09
C GLU A 27 -3.98 13.18 -2.06
N GLY A 28 -3.28 13.29 -3.19
CA GLY A 28 -1.93 12.74 -3.32
C GLY A 28 -0.90 13.36 -2.36
N PHE A 29 -1.02 14.65 -2.04
CA PHE A 29 -0.09 15.33 -1.13
C PHE A 29 -0.24 14.84 0.31
N SER A 30 -1.43 14.99 0.88
CA SER A 30 -1.75 14.55 2.24
C SER A 30 -1.56 13.03 2.41
N GLY A 31 -1.97 12.23 1.42
CA GLY A 31 -1.74 10.79 1.43
C GLY A 31 -0.26 10.38 1.41
N ASN A 32 0.57 11.08 0.62
CA ASN A 32 2.01 10.81 0.61
C ASN A 32 2.66 11.18 1.95
N ILE A 33 2.28 12.30 2.55
CA ILE A 33 2.75 12.68 3.90
C ILE A 33 2.34 11.61 4.92
N ALA A 34 1.08 11.19 4.93
CA ALA A 34 0.57 10.18 5.85
C ALA A 34 1.32 8.84 5.69
N LEU A 35 1.43 8.33 4.47
CA LEU A 35 2.11 7.08 4.16
C LEU A 35 3.58 7.12 4.58
N LYS A 36 4.31 8.18 4.20
CA LYS A 36 5.75 8.31 4.53
C LYS A 36 5.99 8.54 6.01
N THR A 37 5.07 9.22 6.70
CA THR A 37 5.13 9.38 8.16
C THR A 37 4.90 8.04 8.87
N ALA A 38 3.94 7.22 8.41
CA ALA A 38 3.71 5.89 8.95
C ALA A 38 4.92 4.97 8.74
N GLU A 39 5.47 4.93 7.52
CA GLU A 39 6.69 4.16 7.19
C GLU A 39 7.90 4.62 8.03
N GLY A 40 8.10 5.93 8.16
CA GLY A 40 9.20 6.53 8.92
C GLY A 40 9.12 6.22 10.41
N THR A 41 7.93 6.41 11.00
CA THR A 41 7.65 6.10 12.41
C THR A 41 7.88 4.63 12.72
N ALA A 42 7.40 3.73 11.85
CA ALA A 42 7.60 2.28 11.97
C ALA A 42 9.09 1.91 11.98
N LYS A 43 9.88 2.47 11.05
CA LYS A 43 11.33 2.26 10.98
C LYS A 43 12.06 2.81 12.22
N GLN A 44 11.65 3.99 12.70
CA GLN A 44 12.23 4.61 13.89
C GLN A 44 11.95 3.78 15.15
N LEU A 45 10.72 3.32 15.34
CA LEU A 45 10.35 2.45 16.45
C LEU A 45 11.17 1.15 16.43
N ALA A 46 11.28 0.50 15.27
CA ALA A 46 12.09 -0.71 15.12
C ALA A 46 13.57 -0.48 15.48
N SER A 47 14.13 0.68 15.10
CA SER A 47 15.50 1.07 15.44
C SER A 47 15.70 1.27 16.94
N TYR A 48 14.77 1.98 17.59
CA TYR A 48 14.79 2.19 19.04
C TYR A 48 14.70 0.88 19.81
N LEU A 49 13.81 -0.01 19.37
CA LEU A 49 13.61 -1.32 19.98
C LEU A 49 14.88 -2.19 19.85
N ARG A 50 15.48 -2.23 18.66
CA ARG A 50 16.75 -2.94 18.44
C ARG A 50 17.88 -2.40 19.32
N SER A 51 17.97 -1.08 19.44
CA SER A 51 18.99 -0.41 20.26
C SER A 51 18.81 -0.72 21.74
N ALA A 52 17.58 -0.65 22.25
CA ALA A 52 17.25 -0.98 23.64
C ALA A 52 17.56 -2.45 23.98
N MET A 53 17.20 -3.38 23.09
CA MET A 53 17.44 -4.82 23.30
C MET A 53 18.95 -5.17 23.28
N GLY A 54 19.76 -4.40 22.55
CA GLY A 54 21.21 -4.59 22.48
C GLY A 54 22.00 -4.01 23.66
N ARG A 55 21.39 -3.17 24.49
CA ARG A 55 22.10 -2.33 25.49
C ARG A 55 22.64 -3.10 26.69
N THR A 56 21.94 -4.12 27.18
CA THR A 56 22.37 -4.87 28.38
C THR A 56 22.34 -6.37 28.15
N TRP A 57 23.13 -7.13 28.92
CA TRP A 57 23.13 -8.59 28.83
C TRP A 57 21.76 -9.20 29.16
N ARG A 58 21.01 -8.60 30.11
CA ARG A 58 19.64 -9.01 30.45
C ARG A 58 18.68 -8.79 29.28
N SER A 59 18.77 -7.63 28.62
CA SER A 59 17.96 -7.32 27.44
C SER A 59 18.26 -8.29 26.29
N LYS A 60 19.53 -8.66 26.07
CA LYS A 60 19.92 -9.68 25.08
C LYS A 60 19.36 -11.06 25.40
N LEU A 61 19.34 -11.44 26.68
CA LEU A 61 18.74 -12.71 27.11
C LEU A 61 17.22 -12.71 26.90
N GLY A 62 16.54 -11.60 27.22
CA GLY A 62 15.12 -11.41 26.93
C GLY A 62 14.81 -11.45 25.42
N TYR A 63 15.68 -10.87 24.58
CA TYR A 63 15.56 -10.97 23.12
C TYR A 63 15.61 -12.41 22.64
N LEU A 64 16.47 -13.25 23.23
CA LEU A 64 16.60 -14.65 22.83
C LEU A 64 15.29 -15.41 23.03
N PHE A 65 14.61 -15.20 24.16
CA PHE A 65 13.30 -15.81 24.43
C PHE A 65 12.19 -15.24 23.54
N ALA A 66 12.24 -13.94 23.22
CA ALA A 66 11.25 -13.27 22.40
C ALA A 66 11.58 -13.27 20.89
N ARG A 67 12.65 -13.97 20.46
CA ARG A 67 13.21 -13.87 19.11
C ARG A 67 12.18 -14.20 18.03
N SER A 68 11.35 -15.21 18.24
CA SER A 68 10.29 -15.62 17.31
C SER A 68 9.24 -14.51 17.12
N ALA A 69 8.81 -13.87 18.20
CA ALA A 69 7.88 -12.75 18.15
C ALA A 69 8.48 -11.53 17.41
N PHE A 70 9.76 -11.25 17.64
CA PHE A 70 10.47 -10.18 16.91
C PHE A 70 10.66 -10.50 15.43
N GLN A 71 10.89 -11.76 15.09
CA GLN A 71 10.97 -12.21 13.70
C GLN A 71 9.61 -11.99 13.00
N ALA A 72 8.51 -12.44 13.62
CA ALA A 72 7.17 -12.25 13.09
C ALA A 72 6.80 -10.77 12.92
N LEU A 73 7.18 -9.92 13.89
CA LEU A 73 6.97 -8.47 13.78
C LEU A 73 7.77 -7.89 12.62
N ARG A 74 9.05 -8.26 12.48
CA ARG A 74 9.90 -7.81 11.38
C ARG A 74 9.32 -8.22 10.02
N ASP A 75 8.79 -9.44 9.94
CA ASP A 75 8.18 -9.98 8.73
C ASP A 75 6.87 -9.27 8.36
N LYS A 76 6.12 -8.75 9.34
CA LYS A 76 4.94 -7.90 9.11
C LYS A 76 5.29 -6.47 8.72
N MET A 77 6.40 -5.95 9.23
CA MET A 77 6.88 -4.59 8.95
C MET A 77 7.80 -4.51 7.73
N ASP A 78 7.99 -5.61 7.00
CA ASP A 78 8.88 -5.65 5.84
C ASP A 78 8.22 -4.97 4.63
N PRO A 79 8.69 -3.78 4.22
CA PRO A 79 8.09 -3.06 3.09
C PRO A 79 8.27 -3.81 1.76
N ARG A 80 9.19 -4.79 1.67
CA ARG A 80 9.43 -5.56 0.45
C ARG A 80 8.23 -6.42 0.07
N LYS A 81 7.46 -6.89 1.07
CA LYS A 81 6.26 -7.72 0.86
C LYS A 81 5.06 -6.92 0.32
N VAL A 82 5.15 -5.60 0.32
CA VAL A 82 4.09 -4.69 -0.14
C VAL A 82 4.67 -3.73 -1.17
N ASN A 83 5.31 -4.29 -2.20
CA ASN A 83 5.85 -3.54 -3.33
C ASN A 83 4.89 -3.61 -4.53
N GLY A 84 4.79 -2.52 -5.27
CA GLY A 84 3.93 -2.36 -6.43
C GLY A 84 2.73 -1.48 -6.10
N GLY A 85 2.88 -0.17 -6.35
CA GLY A 85 1.74 0.75 -6.31
C GLY A 85 0.93 0.66 -7.59
N THR A 86 -0.34 0.29 -7.50
CA THR A 86 -1.26 0.25 -8.64
C THR A 86 -1.66 1.66 -9.07
N PHE A 87 -1.56 1.94 -10.37
CA PHE A 87 -2.07 3.18 -10.96
C PHE A 87 -3.48 2.94 -11.49
N LEU A 88 -4.46 3.49 -10.78
CA LEU A 88 -5.88 3.41 -11.15
C LEU A 88 -6.26 4.55 -12.11
N GLY A 89 -7.30 4.34 -12.90
CA GLY A 89 -7.81 5.33 -13.86
C GLY A 89 -7.11 5.34 -15.22
N LEU A 90 -6.22 4.38 -15.48
CA LEU A 90 -5.59 4.17 -16.79
C LEU A 90 -6.31 3.07 -17.58
N ASN A 91 -6.10 3.03 -18.90
CA ASN A 91 -6.71 2.04 -19.81
C ASN A 91 -6.04 0.66 -19.75
N GLY A 92 -5.20 0.40 -18.74
CA GLY A 92 -4.44 -0.83 -18.59
C GLY A 92 -3.89 -1.00 -17.18
N VAL A 93 -3.42 -2.20 -16.89
CA VAL A 93 -2.80 -2.53 -15.59
C VAL A 93 -1.41 -1.93 -15.58
N VAL A 94 -1.20 -0.92 -14.72
CA VAL A 94 0.09 -0.25 -14.55
C VAL A 94 0.48 -0.33 -13.09
N ILE A 95 1.65 -0.88 -12.83
CA ILE A 95 2.21 -1.06 -11.50
C ILE A 95 3.54 -0.36 -11.43
N LYS A 96 3.68 0.53 -10.44
CA LYS A 96 4.94 1.20 -10.13
C LYS A 96 5.66 0.41 -9.03
N SER A 97 6.73 -0.29 -9.40
CA SER A 97 7.66 -0.85 -8.43
C SER A 97 8.64 0.21 -7.92
N HIS A 98 9.13 0.05 -6.69
CA HIS A 98 10.18 0.90 -6.15
C HIS A 98 11.53 0.58 -6.82
N GLY A 99 12.20 1.57 -7.42
CA GLY A 99 13.41 1.36 -8.24
C GLY A 99 14.62 0.75 -7.51
N GLY A 100 14.65 0.78 -6.18
CA GLY A 100 15.67 0.14 -5.35
C GLY A 100 15.28 -1.24 -4.79
N THR A 101 14.26 -1.90 -5.34
CA THR A 101 13.79 -3.20 -4.83
C THR A 101 14.73 -4.34 -5.16
N ASP A 102 14.75 -5.36 -4.29
CA ASP A 102 15.35 -6.66 -4.57
C ASP A 102 14.41 -7.54 -5.41
N ALA A 103 14.91 -8.73 -5.81
CA ALA A 103 14.16 -9.67 -6.62
C ALA A 103 12.84 -10.14 -5.95
N GLU A 104 12.84 -10.25 -4.62
CA GLU A 104 11.65 -10.61 -3.84
C GLU A 104 10.58 -9.52 -3.94
N GLY A 105 10.94 -8.26 -3.71
CA GLY A 105 9.98 -7.16 -3.86
C GLY A 105 9.56 -6.92 -5.31
N PHE A 106 10.40 -7.23 -6.31
CA PHE A 106 9.97 -7.19 -7.71
C PHE A 106 8.96 -8.29 -8.03
N ALA A 107 9.16 -9.51 -7.51
CA ALA A 107 8.20 -10.61 -7.63
C ALA A 107 6.85 -10.22 -7.00
N SER A 108 6.85 -9.58 -5.82
CA SER A 108 5.61 -9.08 -5.21
C SER A 108 4.86 -8.10 -6.11
N ALA A 109 5.55 -7.21 -6.83
CA ALA A 109 4.91 -6.30 -7.77
C ALA A 109 4.31 -7.03 -8.99
N ILE A 110 4.94 -8.12 -9.44
CA ILE A 110 4.39 -9.00 -10.48
C ILE A 110 3.14 -9.71 -9.98
N ASP A 111 3.15 -10.23 -8.75
CA ASP A 111 2.01 -10.92 -8.13
C ASP A 111 0.79 -9.98 -8.04
N VAL A 112 0.98 -8.72 -7.67
CA VAL A 112 -0.09 -7.70 -7.70
C VAL A 112 -0.68 -7.55 -9.11
N GLY A 113 0.16 -7.54 -10.15
CA GLY A 113 -0.28 -7.43 -11.54
C GLY A 113 -1.03 -8.66 -12.01
N TYR A 114 -0.52 -9.84 -11.65
CA TYR A 114 -1.18 -11.10 -11.88
C TYR A 114 -2.57 -11.13 -11.25
N ASP A 115 -2.69 -10.73 -9.98
CA ASP A 115 -3.96 -10.69 -9.26
C ASP A 115 -4.94 -9.68 -9.89
N MET A 116 -4.48 -8.49 -10.27
CA MET A 116 -5.33 -7.50 -10.95
C MET A 116 -5.94 -8.03 -12.24
N VAL A 117 -5.17 -8.78 -13.03
CA VAL A 117 -5.66 -9.41 -14.28
C VAL A 117 -6.54 -10.61 -13.97
N ARG A 118 -6.10 -11.50 -13.07
CA ARG A 118 -6.83 -12.71 -12.67
C ARG A 118 -8.21 -12.41 -12.11
N TYR A 119 -8.33 -11.34 -11.31
CA TYR A 119 -9.60 -10.91 -10.71
C TYR A 119 -10.38 -9.92 -11.58
N ASP A 120 -9.91 -9.63 -12.80
CA ASP A 120 -10.57 -8.75 -13.78
C ASP A 120 -10.91 -7.36 -13.20
N LEU A 121 -9.95 -6.77 -12.48
CA LEU A 121 -10.18 -5.57 -11.68
C LEU A 121 -10.59 -4.36 -12.54
N LEU A 122 -9.95 -4.15 -13.69
CA LEU A 122 -10.26 -3.02 -14.59
C LEU A 122 -11.69 -3.09 -15.10
N THR A 123 -12.16 -4.28 -15.50
CA THR A 123 -13.53 -4.48 -15.97
C THR A 123 -14.52 -4.20 -14.86
N LYS A 124 -14.27 -4.68 -13.64
CA LYS A 124 -15.12 -4.41 -12.48
C LYS A 124 -15.19 -2.94 -12.10
N ILE A 125 -14.07 -2.22 -12.15
CA ILE A 125 -14.03 -0.77 -11.91
C ILE A 125 -14.86 -0.04 -12.99
N ASN A 126 -14.64 -0.36 -14.27
CA ASN A 126 -15.40 0.23 -15.38
C ASN A 126 -16.89 -0.05 -15.27
N GLN A 127 -17.28 -1.28 -14.93
CA GLN A 127 -18.67 -1.65 -14.70
C GLN A 127 -19.29 -0.85 -13.55
N SER A 128 -18.55 -0.67 -12.45
CA SER A 128 -19.02 0.09 -11.29
C SER A 128 -19.19 1.58 -11.61
N LEU A 129 -18.23 2.19 -12.32
CA LEU A 129 -18.31 3.61 -12.73
C LEU A 129 -19.42 3.86 -13.76
N ASN A 130 -19.58 2.97 -14.74
CA ASN A 130 -20.59 3.12 -15.80
C ASN A 130 -22.01 2.81 -15.30
N ARG A 131 -22.16 1.94 -14.29
CA ARG A 131 -23.44 1.64 -13.64
C ARG A 131 -24.04 2.87 -12.94
N ASP A 132 -23.19 3.76 -12.43
CA ASP A 132 -23.58 4.96 -11.70
C ASP A 132 -23.62 6.23 -12.59
N GLY A 133 -23.47 6.09 -13.91
CA GLY A 133 -23.85 7.13 -14.90
C GLY A 133 -22.79 8.16 -15.28
N GLY A 134 -21.52 7.97 -14.92
CA GLY A 134 -20.42 8.85 -15.36
C GLY A 134 -19.54 8.18 -16.40
N ALA A 135 -19.88 8.28 -17.68
CA ALA A 135 -18.95 7.88 -18.74
C ALA A 135 -17.70 8.76 -18.65
N LEU A 136 -16.56 8.18 -18.23
CA LEU A 136 -15.27 8.82 -18.43
C LEU A 136 -15.02 8.83 -19.93
N GLN A 137 -15.21 9.99 -20.57
CA GLN A 137 -14.74 10.22 -21.93
C GLN A 137 -13.23 10.04 -21.92
N PHE A 138 -12.76 8.94 -22.48
CA PHE A 138 -11.35 8.68 -22.67
C PHE A 138 -10.77 9.79 -23.55
N ALA A 139 -9.68 10.42 -23.09
CA ALA A 139 -8.91 11.32 -23.92
C ALA A 139 -8.39 10.54 -25.15
N PRO A 140 -8.49 11.10 -26.36
CA PRO A 140 -8.05 10.42 -27.58
C PRO A 140 -6.56 10.07 -27.48
N THR A 141 -6.23 8.86 -27.93
CA THR A 141 -4.86 8.34 -28.01
C THR A 141 -3.97 9.30 -28.80
N VAL A 142 -2.80 9.60 -28.24
CA VAL A 142 -1.72 10.40 -28.85
C VAL A 142 -1.14 9.66 -30.06
N GLN A 143 -1.89 9.60 -31.16
CA GLN A 143 -1.42 9.10 -32.47
C GLN A 143 -1.34 10.24 -33.50
N GLU A 144 -1.87 11.43 -33.20
CA GLU A 144 -1.88 12.59 -34.11
C GLU A 144 -0.75 13.61 -33.89
N ALA A 145 0.18 13.39 -32.94
CA ALA A 145 1.29 14.33 -32.66
C ALA A 145 2.56 14.06 -33.49
N ILE A 146 2.51 13.14 -34.46
CA ILE A 146 3.59 12.86 -35.40
C ILE A 146 2.98 12.64 -36.79
N SER A 147 2.59 13.74 -37.43
CA SER A 147 2.42 13.89 -38.87
C SER A 147 2.66 15.36 -39.22
#